data_AF-A0A3R9JNA5-F1
#
_entry.id   AF-A0A3R9JNA5-F1
#
_cell.length_a   1.000
_cell.length_b   1.000
_cell.length_c   1.000
_cell.angle_alpha   90.00
_cell.angle_beta   90.00
_cell.angle_gamma   90.00
#
_symmetry.space_group_name_H-M   'P 1'
#
loop_
_entity.id
_entity.type
_entity.pdbx_description
1 polymer ?
#
loop_
_entity_poly.entity_id
_entity_poly.type
_entity_poly.pdbx_seq_one_letter_code
_entity_poly.pdbx_strand_id
1 'polypeptide(L)'
;MSSSSVEQNRNATPSWSGYIHQGKVGFLVALRQLKKCIDDKVPNYENYVIRYENDEDFDIVDNNDKVISRHQVKAYIDGTSREQYSTLFKIQTRKYCEVEDKRSNQKIWKEIIDEEGFQIHQFDGQGHILAVEVSPDSRYLHVIVAITDFNLSRYEYLKKDGRRKKYTDNNSCIQLYPYNKENDLYHCPLSQDDKNDTIRDYCKAEIKEILKIEKNPLEENSSHLEQVYHRYIGSLLDHSIGKAHSESGFPEISFGEIIAILEEEMPKDEVYKMKNTLTYSWEKYHRDSVGDISEDDFKLMDNIINQLLSMSKEDFYEFVRMVLPHEKSDEDFAEIFNITLLEKIFYSLIKDVRKFSFKHYSFLDEVEKSYRFSLIDIEESPGRIARVIKNIIDNSEFLKATFNHDFLINRDIDGIPFGVRIDEFDSMSDNRYKDEWNTGVQHNIFKPNMEFIGIKKVKAKNLTVPED
;
A
#
# COMPACT_ATOMS: atom_id res chain seq x y z
N MET A 1 -19.21 -17.91 4.57
CA MET A 1 -18.36 -16.70 4.48
C MET A 1 -18.51 -16.16 3.08
N SER A 2 -19.29 -15.08 2.97
CA SER A 2 -19.80 -14.50 1.73
C SER A 2 -18.80 -13.48 1.17
N SER A 3 -18.01 -13.87 0.17
CA SER A 3 -17.32 -12.90 -0.68
C SER A 3 -18.31 -12.40 -1.73
N SER A 4 -18.70 -11.13 -1.65
CA SER A 4 -19.49 -10.47 -2.69
C SER A 4 -18.70 -10.47 -4.01
N SER A 5 -19.38 -10.78 -5.10
CA SER A 5 -18.80 -11.04 -6.43
C SER A 5 -18.75 -9.79 -7.31
N VAL A 6 -18.48 -8.62 -6.72
CA VAL A 6 -18.49 -7.33 -7.43
C VAL A 6 -17.11 -6.97 -8.03
N GLU A 7 -16.02 -7.63 -7.63
CA GLU A 7 -14.66 -7.08 -7.85
C GLU A 7 -13.90 -7.45 -9.14
N GLN A 8 -14.43 -8.25 -10.08
CA GLN A 8 -13.55 -8.79 -11.14
C GLN A 8 -13.41 -7.98 -12.44
N ASN A 9 -14.11 -6.86 -12.65
CA ASN A 9 -14.12 -6.20 -13.97
C ASN A 9 -13.96 -4.67 -13.96
N ARG A 10 -13.13 -4.11 -13.08
CA ARG A 10 -12.74 -2.68 -13.18
C ARG A 10 -11.30 -2.54 -13.64
N ASN A 11 -11.12 -1.83 -14.74
CA ASN A 11 -9.89 -1.65 -15.54
C ASN A 11 -8.80 -0.81 -14.85
N ALA A 12 -8.59 -0.93 -13.55
CA ALA A 12 -7.24 -0.80 -13.03
C ALA A 12 -6.57 -2.15 -13.28
N THR A 13 -5.35 -2.20 -13.80
CA THR A 13 -4.52 -3.37 -13.48
C THR A 13 -4.62 -3.52 -11.96
N PRO A 14 -5.07 -4.65 -11.40
CA PRO A 14 -5.25 -4.82 -9.96
C PRO A 14 -3.87 -4.90 -9.32
N SER A 15 -3.11 -3.82 -9.41
CA SER A 15 -1.84 -3.62 -8.76
C SER A 15 -2.15 -2.77 -7.53
N TRP A 16 -1.75 -3.28 -6.38
CA TRP A 16 -1.78 -2.61 -5.10
C TRP A 16 -1.29 -1.14 -5.14
N SER A 17 -0.34 -0.83 -6.03
CA SER A 17 0.14 0.54 -6.27
C SER A 17 -0.96 1.51 -6.74
N GLY A 18 -1.93 1.04 -7.53
CA GLY A 18 -3.07 1.84 -7.97
C GLY A 18 -4.02 2.16 -6.82
N TYR A 19 -4.18 1.21 -5.89
CA TYR A 19 -5.10 1.32 -4.76
C TYR A 19 -4.63 2.30 -3.69
N ILE A 20 -3.37 2.21 -3.27
CA ILE A 20 -2.82 3.20 -2.33
C ILE A 20 -2.80 4.59 -2.99
N HIS A 21 -2.37 4.68 -4.25
CA HIS A 21 -2.34 5.95 -4.95
C HIS A 21 -3.73 6.56 -5.06
N GLN A 22 -4.75 5.75 -5.35
CA GLN A 22 -6.16 6.14 -5.27
C GLN A 22 -6.54 6.66 -3.88
N GLY A 23 -6.13 5.98 -2.80
CA GLY A 23 -6.28 6.44 -1.42
C GLY A 23 -5.71 7.85 -1.18
N LYS A 24 -4.44 8.05 -1.56
CA LYS A 24 -3.71 9.33 -1.43
C LYS A 24 -4.38 10.45 -2.21
N VAL A 25 -4.69 10.20 -3.49
CA VAL A 25 -5.37 11.18 -4.36
C VAL A 25 -6.77 11.50 -3.85
N GLY A 26 -7.51 10.49 -3.39
CA GLY A 26 -8.82 10.65 -2.77
C GLY A 26 -8.75 11.56 -1.55
N PHE A 27 -7.74 11.39 -0.68
CA PHE A 27 -7.57 12.27 0.47
C PHE A 27 -7.36 13.73 0.08
N LEU A 28 -6.49 13.98 -0.91
CA LEU A 28 -6.26 15.32 -1.42
C LEU A 28 -7.55 15.97 -1.96
N VAL A 29 -8.35 15.22 -2.70
CA VAL A 29 -9.63 15.69 -3.25
C VAL A 29 -10.61 15.99 -2.11
N ALA A 30 -10.71 15.10 -1.12
CA ALA A 30 -11.55 15.30 0.05
C ALA A 30 -11.15 16.57 0.84
N LEU A 31 -9.86 16.80 1.08
CA LEU A 31 -9.35 18.01 1.73
C LEU A 31 -9.72 19.28 0.95
N ARG A 32 -9.55 19.27 -0.37
CA ARG A 32 -9.92 20.42 -1.23
C ARG A 32 -11.41 20.70 -1.22
N GLN A 33 -12.22 19.65 -1.25
CA GLN A 33 -13.68 19.80 -1.20
C GLN A 33 -14.14 20.22 0.20
N LEU A 34 -13.52 19.73 1.28
CA LEU A 34 -13.74 20.17 2.65
C LEU A 34 -13.43 21.67 2.79
N LYS A 35 -12.24 22.09 2.37
CA LYS A 35 -11.85 23.51 2.36
C LYS A 35 -12.86 24.38 1.61
N LYS A 36 -13.28 23.95 0.42
CA LYS A 36 -14.30 24.65 -0.35
C LYS A 36 -15.63 24.73 0.40
N CYS A 37 -16.07 23.65 1.05
CA CYS A 37 -17.29 23.66 1.86
C CYS A 37 -17.22 24.65 3.03
N ILE A 38 -16.06 24.74 3.69
CA ILE A 38 -15.79 25.71 4.77
C ILE A 38 -15.87 27.14 4.23
N ASP A 39 -15.15 27.43 3.13
CA ASP A 39 -15.13 28.76 2.50
C ASP A 39 -16.53 29.20 2.03
N ASP A 40 -17.28 28.28 1.40
CA ASP A 40 -18.63 28.51 0.90
C ASP A 40 -19.70 28.47 2.01
N LYS A 41 -19.33 28.14 3.26
CA LYS A 41 -20.21 28.00 4.43
C LYS A 41 -21.38 27.04 4.18
N VAL A 42 -21.08 25.91 3.55
CA VAL A 42 -22.04 24.83 3.32
C VAL A 42 -22.54 24.31 4.68
N PRO A 43 -23.84 24.09 4.90
CA PRO A 43 -24.31 23.50 6.15
C PRO A 43 -24.09 21.98 6.17
N ASN A 44 -23.71 21.43 7.34
CA ASN A 44 -23.54 20.00 7.57
C ASN A 44 -22.52 19.33 6.63
N TYR A 45 -21.45 20.04 6.26
CA TYR A 45 -20.40 19.46 5.40
C TYR A 45 -19.66 18.31 6.07
N GLU A 46 -19.73 18.18 7.40
CA GLU A 46 -19.16 17.10 8.18
C GLU A 46 -19.76 15.73 7.81
N ASN A 47 -20.99 15.74 7.29
CA ASN A 47 -21.67 14.53 6.80
C ASN A 47 -21.38 14.22 5.33
N TYR A 48 -20.58 15.04 4.64
CA TYR A 48 -20.07 14.67 3.32
C TYR A 48 -19.10 13.50 3.49
N VAL A 49 -19.03 12.64 2.50
CA VAL A 49 -18.14 11.48 2.52
C VAL A 49 -17.30 11.43 1.25
N ILE A 50 -16.08 10.92 1.40
CA ILE A 50 -15.39 10.28 0.28
C ILE A 50 -15.76 8.80 0.29
N ARG A 51 -16.25 8.30 -0.84
CA ARG A 51 -16.65 6.91 -1.04
C ARG A 51 -15.70 6.26 -2.04
N TYR A 52 -14.91 5.30 -1.59
CA TYR A 52 -13.98 4.54 -2.42
C TYR A 52 -14.68 3.34 -3.07
N GLU A 53 -14.12 2.86 -4.18
CA GLU A 53 -14.54 1.66 -4.91
C GLU A 53 -16.01 1.67 -5.40
N ASN A 54 -16.63 2.84 -5.51
CA ASN A 54 -18.06 2.99 -5.80
C ASN A 54 -18.45 2.68 -7.25
N ASP A 55 -18.63 3.68 -8.10
CA ASP A 55 -18.99 3.52 -9.51
C ASP A 55 -17.76 3.58 -10.41
N GLU A 56 -16.85 4.50 -10.11
CA GLU A 56 -15.45 4.52 -10.57
C GLU A 56 -14.54 4.20 -9.37
N ASP A 57 -13.33 4.77 -9.30
CA ASP A 57 -12.40 4.51 -8.20
C ASP A 57 -12.82 5.24 -6.91
N PHE A 58 -13.28 6.48 -6.97
CA PHE A 58 -13.90 7.14 -5.81
C PHE A 58 -14.82 8.30 -6.20
N ASP A 59 -15.74 8.62 -5.29
CA ASP A 59 -16.68 9.73 -5.39
C ASP A 59 -16.59 10.64 -4.16
N ILE A 60 -16.86 11.94 -4.33
CA ILE A 60 -17.25 12.81 -3.21
C ILE A 60 -18.77 12.92 -3.21
N VAL A 61 -19.37 12.66 -2.06
CA VAL A 61 -20.83 12.58 -1.90
C VAL A 61 -21.27 13.54 -0.80
N ASP A 62 -22.35 14.29 -1.07
CA ASP A 62 -22.91 15.20 -0.08
C ASP A 62 -23.76 14.50 0.98
N ASN A 63 -24.24 15.28 1.95
CA ASN A 63 -25.08 14.81 3.04
C ASN A 63 -26.47 14.29 2.61
N ASN A 64 -26.85 14.41 1.34
CA ASN A 64 -28.09 13.87 0.78
C ASN A 64 -27.83 12.69 -0.17
N ASP A 65 -26.65 12.07 -0.08
CA ASP A 65 -26.21 10.96 -0.93
C ASP A 65 -26.10 11.34 -2.43
N LYS A 66 -25.92 12.62 -2.73
CA LYS A 66 -25.70 13.09 -4.11
C LYS A 66 -24.21 13.14 -4.42
N VAL A 67 -23.82 12.53 -5.53
CA VAL A 67 -22.45 12.58 -6.05
C VAL A 67 -22.12 14.01 -6.51
N ILE A 68 -21.15 14.62 -5.83
CA ILE A 68 -20.63 15.97 -6.12
C ILE A 68 -19.56 15.89 -7.21
N SER A 69 -18.69 14.89 -7.12
CA SER A 69 -17.66 14.62 -8.14
C SER A 69 -17.27 13.16 -8.18
N ARG A 70 -16.90 12.70 -9.37
CA ARG A 70 -16.53 11.31 -9.67
C ARG A 70 -15.15 11.23 -10.28
N HIS A 71 -14.35 10.29 -9.78
CA HIS A 71 -12.93 10.24 -10.03
C HIS A 71 -12.50 8.84 -10.45
N GLN A 72 -11.81 8.76 -11.59
CA GLN A 72 -11.09 7.58 -12.03
C GLN A 72 -9.59 7.87 -12.00
N VAL A 73 -8.82 6.93 -11.48
CA VAL A 73 -7.36 6.91 -11.37
C VAL A 73 -6.81 5.90 -12.36
N LYS A 74 -5.80 6.30 -13.13
CA LYS A 74 -5.08 5.42 -14.06
C LYS A 74 -3.57 5.65 -13.96
N ALA A 75 -2.87 4.63 -13.47
CA ALA A 75 -1.43 4.65 -13.24
C ALA A 75 -0.63 4.09 -14.43
N TYR A 76 -0.92 4.52 -15.67
CA TYR A 76 -0.16 4.09 -16.85
C TYR A 76 1.16 4.84 -16.94
N ILE A 77 2.28 4.13 -16.77
CA ILE A 77 3.64 4.69 -16.81
C ILE A 77 4.03 5.23 -18.20
N ASP A 78 3.42 4.72 -19.27
CA ASP A 78 3.62 5.14 -20.65
C ASP A 78 2.36 5.81 -21.25
N GLY A 79 1.41 6.19 -20.39
CA GLY A 79 0.11 6.77 -20.71
C GLY A 79 0.16 8.21 -21.23
N THR A 80 1.03 8.52 -22.20
CA THR A 80 1.31 9.89 -22.66
C THR A 80 0.34 10.40 -23.74
N SER A 81 -0.58 9.55 -24.21
CA SER A 81 -1.54 9.86 -25.27
C SER A 81 -2.99 9.69 -24.82
N ARG A 82 -3.86 10.63 -25.22
CA ARG A 82 -5.31 10.58 -24.93
C ARG A 82 -5.99 9.28 -25.37
N GLU A 83 -5.55 8.68 -26.48
CA GLU A 83 -6.22 7.48 -27.02
C GLU A 83 -5.96 6.23 -26.18
N GLN A 84 -4.93 6.21 -25.33
CA GLN A 84 -4.72 5.13 -24.34
C GLN A 84 -5.84 5.10 -23.30
N TYR A 85 -6.56 6.21 -23.12
CA TYR A 85 -7.69 6.36 -22.21
C TYR A 85 -9.04 6.38 -22.94
N SER A 86 -9.06 6.03 -24.23
CA SER A 86 -10.24 6.19 -25.09
C SER A 86 -11.48 5.43 -24.63
N THR A 87 -11.33 4.37 -23.82
CA THR A 87 -12.49 3.70 -23.20
C THR A 87 -13.25 4.67 -22.29
N LEU A 88 -12.56 5.46 -21.47
CA LEU A 88 -13.19 6.40 -20.54
C LEU A 88 -13.90 7.57 -21.23
N PHE A 89 -13.58 7.83 -22.50
CA PHE A 89 -14.28 8.83 -23.32
C PHE A 89 -15.69 8.39 -23.74
N LYS A 90 -15.99 7.09 -23.65
CA LYS A 90 -17.32 6.54 -23.83
C LYS A 90 -18.11 6.64 -22.53
N ILE A 91 -19.44 6.64 -22.65
CA ILE A 91 -20.34 6.55 -21.51
C ILE A 91 -20.64 5.07 -21.26
N GLN A 92 -20.49 4.63 -20.02
CA GLN A 92 -20.83 3.26 -19.65
C GLN A 92 -22.34 3.01 -19.81
N THR A 93 -22.70 1.87 -20.38
CA THR A 93 -24.09 1.37 -20.40
C THR A 93 -24.18 0.03 -19.68
N ARG A 94 -25.38 -0.29 -19.19
CA ARG A 94 -25.66 -1.53 -18.48
C ARG A 94 -26.81 -2.26 -19.17
N LYS A 95 -26.84 -3.59 -19.01
CA LYS A 95 -27.96 -4.44 -19.43
C LYS A 95 -28.25 -5.47 -18.36
N TYR A 96 -29.51 -5.88 -18.29
CA TYR A 96 -29.95 -6.98 -17.43
C TYR A 96 -30.07 -8.25 -18.25
N CYS A 97 -29.26 -9.26 -17.94
CA CYS A 97 -29.27 -10.51 -18.67
C CYS A 97 -28.99 -11.73 -17.78
N GLU A 98 -29.38 -12.90 -18.28
CA GLU A 98 -29.03 -14.17 -17.67
C GLU A 98 -27.52 -14.42 -17.83
N VAL A 99 -26.85 -14.68 -16.71
CA VAL A 99 -25.44 -15.06 -16.65
C VAL A 99 -25.28 -16.33 -15.84
N GLU A 100 -24.23 -17.08 -16.11
CA GLU A 100 -23.85 -18.23 -15.29
C GLU A 100 -22.99 -17.76 -14.10
N ASP A 101 -23.45 -18.05 -12.89
CA ASP A 101 -22.64 -17.85 -11.69
C ASP A 101 -21.52 -18.89 -11.65
N LYS A 102 -20.28 -18.42 -11.82
CA LYS A 102 -19.06 -19.24 -11.84
C LYS A 102 -18.85 -20.08 -10.58
N ARG A 103 -19.52 -19.75 -9.45
CA ARG A 103 -19.37 -20.48 -8.19
C ARG A 103 -20.38 -21.61 -8.03
N SER A 104 -21.59 -21.42 -8.54
CA SER A 104 -22.71 -22.35 -8.34
C SER A 104 -23.10 -23.09 -9.63
N ASN A 105 -22.55 -22.70 -10.78
CA ASN A 105 -22.98 -23.11 -12.13
C ASN A 105 -24.49 -22.95 -12.35
N GLN A 106 -25.11 -21.98 -11.66
CA GLN A 106 -26.51 -21.64 -11.82
C GLN A 106 -26.67 -20.41 -12.72
N LYS A 107 -27.75 -20.42 -13.49
CA LYS A 107 -28.18 -19.25 -14.26
C LYS A 107 -28.88 -18.26 -13.35
N ILE A 108 -28.31 -17.06 -13.24
CA ILE A 108 -28.87 -15.96 -12.47
C ILE A 108 -29.07 -14.75 -13.39
N TRP A 109 -30.10 -13.97 -13.13
CA TRP A 109 -30.29 -12.69 -13.81
C TRP A 109 -29.62 -11.60 -13.02
N LYS A 110 -28.72 -10.86 -13.65
CA LYS A 110 -28.06 -9.72 -13.01
C LYS A 110 -27.79 -8.60 -14.01
N GLU A 111 -27.69 -7.40 -13.48
CA GLU A 111 -27.22 -6.26 -14.24
C GLU A 111 -25.71 -6.39 -14.45
N ILE A 112 -25.27 -6.19 -15.70
CA ILE A 112 -23.87 -6.18 -16.08
C ILE A 112 -23.56 -4.96 -16.95
N ILE A 113 -22.26 -4.63 -17.04
CA ILE A 113 -21.77 -3.65 -18.01
C ILE A 113 -22.00 -4.21 -19.42
N ASP A 114 -22.66 -3.42 -20.28
CA ASP A 114 -22.87 -3.75 -21.69
C ASP A 114 -21.79 -3.11 -22.56
N GLU A 115 -21.59 -1.79 -22.42
CA GLU A 115 -20.46 -1.07 -22.98
C GLU A 115 -19.60 -0.46 -21.88
N GLU A 116 -18.29 -0.72 -21.94
CA GLU A 116 -17.33 -0.06 -21.07
C GLU A 116 -17.24 1.43 -21.37
N GLY A 117 -17.10 2.22 -20.30
CA GLY A 117 -16.94 3.66 -20.37
C GLY A 117 -16.87 4.25 -18.96
N PHE A 118 -16.88 5.58 -18.88
CA PHE A 118 -17.03 6.26 -17.60
C PHE A 118 -18.51 6.29 -17.19
N GLN A 119 -18.79 5.92 -15.95
CA GLN A 119 -20.13 5.83 -15.40
C GLN A 119 -20.63 7.21 -14.94
N ILE A 120 -21.58 7.78 -15.68
CA ILE A 120 -22.20 9.08 -15.36
C ILE A 120 -23.67 8.98 -14.95
N HIS A 121 -24.24 7.77 -15.02
CA HIS A 121 -25.66 7.51 -14.84
C HIS A 121 -25.92 6.70 -13.57
N GLN A 122 -27.06 6.98 -12.95
CA GLN A 122 -27.69 6.11 -11.99
C GLN A 122 -28.56 5.08 -12.72
N PHE A 123 -28.51 3.82 -12.29
CA PHE A 123 -29.27 2.71 -12.88
C PHE A 123 -30.30 2.14 -11.90
N ASP A 124 -31.36 1.54 -12.42
CA ASP A 124 -32.44 0.90 -11.64
C ASP A 124 -32.13 -0.54 -11.19
N GLY A 125 -30.94 -1.05 -11.52
CA GLY A 125 -30.57 -2.45 -11.31
C GLY A 125 -31.11 -3.40 -12.38
N GLN A 126 -31.73 -2.87 -13.44
CA GLN A 126 -32.22 -3.61 -14.61
C GLN A 126 -31.65 -3.06 -15.93
N GLY A 127 -30.59 -2.24 -15.86
CA GLY A 127 -29.90 -1.65 -16.99
C GLY A 127 -30.55 -0.37 -17.52
N HIS A 128 -31.66 0.11 -16.93
CA HIS A 128 -32.27 1.37 -17.35
C HIS A 128 -31.64 2.55 -16.62
N ILE A 129 -31.38 3.61 -17.38
CA ILE A 129 -30.88 4.88 -16.84
C ILE A 129 -32.03 5.60 -16.13
N LEU A 130 -31.85 5.88 -14.84
CA LEU A 130 -32.77 6.70 -14.05
C LEU A 130 -32.49 8.19 -14.25
N ALA A 131 -31.22 8.58 -14.17
CA ALA A 131 -30.80 9.97 -14.29
C ALA A 131 -29.31 10.07 -14.67
N VAL A 132 -28.90 11.25 -15.15
CA VAL A 132 -27.50 11.66 -15.15
C VAL A 132 -27.14 12.13 -13.74
N GLU A 133 -26.24 11.40 -13.10
CA GLU A 133 -25.89 11.57 -11.69
C GLU A 133 -24.81 12.63 -11.49
N VAL A 134 -23.80 12.66 -12.38
CA VAL A 134 -22.62 13.54 -12.25
C VAL A 134 -22.56 14.54 -13.39
N SER A 135 -22.39 15.82 -13.08
CA SER A 135 -22.30 16.89 -14.07
C SER A 135 -20.96 16.85 -14.86
N PRO A 136 -20.92 17.34 -16.12
CA PRO A 136 -19.70 17.30 -16.94
C PRO A 136 -18.46 18.00 -16.36
N ASP A 137 -18.65 18.99 -15.49
CA ASP A 137 -17.59 19.74 -14.78
C ASP A 137 -17.06 19.04 -13.52
N SER A 138 -17.62 17.88 -13.17
CA SER A 138 -17.27 17.11 -11.98
C SER A 138 -16.83 15.68 -12.28
N ARG A 139 -16.34 15.42 -13.50
CA ARG A 139 -15.88 14.10 -13.96
C ARG A 139 -14.38 14.13 -14.20
N TYR A 140 -13.62 13.46 -13.35
CA TYR A 140 -12.17 13.61 -13.30
C TYR A 140 -11.43 12.31 -13.60
N LEU A 141 -10.35 12.46 -14.38
CA LEU A 141 -9.34 11.44 -14.61
C LEU A 141 -8.03 11.89 -13.98
N HIS A 142 -7.49 11.05 -13.09
CA HIS A 142 -6.19 11.21 -12.46
C HIS A 142 -5.17 10.34 -13.20
N VAL A 143 -4.06 10.95 -13.57
CA VAL A 143 -2.97 10.30 -14.32
C VAL A 143 -1.62 10.58 -13.69
N ILE A 144 -0.69 9.65 -13.88
CA ILE A 144 0.66 9.72 -13.28
C ILE A 144 1.71 10.33 -14.22
N VAL A 145 1.37 10.50 -15.50
CA VAL A 145 2.23 11.11 -16.52
C VAL A 145 1.48 12.20 -17.28
N ALA A 146 2.21 13.17 -17.82
CA ALA A 146 1.62 14.26 -18.58
C ALA A 146 1.02 13.77 -19.92
N ILE A 147 -0.23 14.17 -20.20
CA ILE A 147 -0.91 13.88 -21.47
C ILE A 147 -1.02 15.17 -22.29
N THR A 148 -0.01 15.41 -23.12
CA THR A 148 0.11 16.67 -23.87
C THR A 148 -0.92 16.85 -24.99
N ASP A 149 -1.70 15.82 -25.30
CA ASP A 149 -2.71 15.87 -26.35
C ASP A 149 -4.15 15.67 -25.90
N PHE A 150 -4.41 15.64 -24.58
CA PHE A 150 -5.73 15.35 -24.02
C PHE A 150 -6.86 16.23 -24.59
N ASN A 151 -6.60 17.54 -24.64
CA ASN A 151 -7.55 18.57 -25.07
C ASN A 151 -7.43 18.97 -26.56
N LEU A 152 -6.60 18.29 -27.35
CA LEU A 152 -6.48 18.61 -28.77
C LEU A 152 -7.79 18.27 -29.49
N SER A 153 -8.22 19.16 -30.38
CA SER A 153 -9.30 18.85 -31.31
C SER A 153 -8.92 17.68 -32.21
N ARG A 154 -9.92 17.01 -32.81
CA ARG A 154 -9.70 15.93 -33.79
C ARG A 154 -8.70 16.33 -34.87
N TYR A 155 -8.82 17.55 -35.40
CA TYR A 155 -7.92 18.05 -36.44
C TYR A 155 -6.47 18.19 -35.94
N GLU A 156 -6.27 18.83 -34.78
CA GLU A 156 -4.93 19.04 -34.20
C GLU A 156 -4.28 17.71 -33.82
N TYR A 157 -5.05 16.81 -33.20
CA TYR A 157 -4.57 15.49 -32.80
C TYR A 157 -4.08 14.67 -33.99
N LEU A 158 -4.85 14.58 -35.07
CA LEU A 158 -4.50 13.81 -36.28
C LEU A 158 -3.35 14.46 -37.07
N LYS A 159 -3.23 15.79 -37.03
CA LYS A 159 -2.15 16.52 -37.71
C LYS A 159 -0.80 16.41 -36.98
N LYS A 160 -0.81 16.23 -35.66
CA LYS A 160 0.40 16.16 -34.82
C LYS A 160 1.34 15.00 -35.22
N ASP A 161 0.78 13.89 -35.70
CA ASP A 161 1.53 12.74 -36.21
C ASP A 161 0.73 12.01 -37.29
N GLY A 162 1.27 11.92 -38.51
CA GLY A 162 0.63 11.26 -39.65
C GLY A 162 0.37 9.75 -39.50
N ARG A 163 0.90 9.12 -38.43
CA ARG A 163 0.57 7.74 -38.06
C ARG A 163 -0.76 7.63 -37.29
N ARG A 164 -1.25 8.72 -36.70
CA ARG A 164 -2.51 8.76 -35.95
C ARG A 164 -3.69 8.63 -36.92
N LYS A 165 -4.46 7.56 -36.79
CA LYS A 165 -5.65 7.29 -37.63
C LYS A 165 -6.96 7.23 -36.85
N LYS A 166 -6.87 7.10 -35.52
CA LYS A 166 -8.02 6.97 -34.62
C LYS A 166 -8.13 8.22 -33.76
N TYR A 167 -9.35 8.69 -33.57
CA TYR A 167 -9.69 9.73 -32.60
C TYR A 167 -11.02 9.36 -31.96
N THR A 168 -11.03 9.24 -30.64
CA THR A 168 -12.23 8.92 -29.87
C THR A 168 -12.82 10.20 -29.28
N ASP A 169 -14.10 10.47 -29.54
CA ASP A 169 -14.79 11.64 -29.00
C ASP A 169 -15.05 11.46 -27.50
N ASN A 170 -14.80 12.50 -26.71
CA ASN A 170 -15.00 12.52 -25.26
C ASN A 170 -16.47 12.75 -24.91
N ASN A 171 -17.31 11.77 -25.21
CA ASN A 171 -18.75 11.81 -24.97
C ASN A 171 -19.09 11.81 -23.48
N SER A 172 -18.26 11.18 -22.64
CA SER A 172 -18.36 11.24 -21.19
C SER A 172 -17.93 12.57 -20.59
N CYS A 173 -17.34 13.48 -21.37
CA CYS A 173 -16.88 14.80 -20.93
C CYS A 173 -15.91 14.77 -19.74
N ILE A 174 -15.10 13.70 -19.59
CA ILE A 174 -14.10 13.63 -18.52
C ILE A 174 -12.99 14.67 -18.71
N GLN A 175 -12.41 15.12 -17.60
CA GLN A 175 -11.34 16.12 -17.58
C GLN A 175 -10.15 15.60 -16.79
N LEU A 176 -8.94 16.04 -17.12
CA LEU A 176 -7.80 15.75 -16.25
C LEU A 176 -7.94 16.54 -14.95
N TYR A 177 -7.63 15.91 -13.82
CA TYR A 177 -7.70 16.56 -12.52
C TYR A 177 -6.58 17.62 -12.36
N PRO A 178 -6.91 18.86 -11.98
CA PRO A 178 -5.92 19.91 -11.80
C PRO A 178 -5.23 19.82 -10.43
N TYR A 179 -4.04 19.21 -10.38
CA TYR A 179 -3.25 19.14 -9.15
C TYR A 179 -2.67 20.51 -8.77
N ASN A 180 -2.24 21.30 -9.74
CA ASN A 180 -1.86 22.70 -9.51
C ASN A 180 -2.32 23.56 -10.70
N LYS A 181 -3.39 24.34 -10.49
CA LYS A 181 -3.97 25.20 -11.54
C LYS A 181 -3.04 26.33 -11.96
N GLU A 182 -2.25 26.87 -11.03
CA GLU A 182 -1.36 28.01 -11.31
C GLU A 182 -0.21 27.61 -12.24
N ASN A 183 0.24 26.36 -12.14
CA ASN A 183 1.34 25.81 -12.93
C ASN A 183 0.89 24.87 -14.06
N ASP A 184 -0.40 24.84 -14.40
CA ASP A 184 -0.97 23.99 -15.46
C ASP A 184 -0.64 22.48 -15.27
N LEU A 185 -0.59 22.01 -14.01
CA LEU A 185 -0.19 20.65 -13.68
C LEU A 185 -1.41 19.73 -13.50
N TYR A 186 -1.58 18.82 -14.45
CA TYR A 186 -2.72 17.89 -14.56
C TYR A 186 -2.36 16.41 -14.37
N HIS A 187 -1.17 16.14 -13.86
CA HIS A 187 -0.73 14.78 -13.53
C HIS A 187 -0.01 14.81 -12.19
N CYS A 188 -0.03 13.68 -11.48
CA CYS A 188 0.73 13.51 -10.26
C CYS A 188 1.45 12.16 -10.31
N PRO A 189 2.78 12.15 -10.47
CA PRO A 189 3.56 10.92 -10.48
C PRO A 189 3.35 10.08 -9.22
N LEU A 190 3.53 8.77 -9.34
CA LEU A 190 3.62 7.87 -8.19
C LEU A 190 4.79 8.28 -7.30
N SER A 191 4.65 8.09 -5.99
CA SER A 191 5.71 8.34 -5.02
C SER A 191 6.93 7.48 -5.37
N GLN A 192 8.09 8.12 -5.49
CA GLN A 192 9.34 7.39 -5.75
C GLN A 192 9.86 6.73 -4.47
N ASP A 193 9.76 7.45 -3.36
CA ASP A 193 10.14 7.08 -2.00
C ASP A 193 9.40 7.98 -0.97
N ASP A 194 9.72 7.81 0.31
CA ASP A 194 9.19 8.59 1.44
C ASP A 194 9.57 10.08 1.41
N LYS A 195 10.57 10.46 0.61
CA LYS A 195 11.06 11.84 0.48
C LYS A 195 10.44 12.56 -0.72
N ASN A 196 9.92 11.81 -1.69
CA ASN A 196 9.44 12.31 -2.97
C ASN A 196 7.97 11.93 -3.20
N ASP A 197 7.09 12.37 -2.30
CA ASP A 197 5.63 12.21 -2.41
C ASP A 197 4.94 13.56 -2.59
N THR A 198 4.72 13.94 -3.85
CA THR A 198 4.03 15.19 -4.21
C THR A 198 2.58 15.24 -3.68
N ILE A 199 1.89 14.11 -3.57
CA ILE A 199 0.50 14.10 -3.07
C ILE A 199 0.50 14.42 -1.59
N ARG A 200 1.40 13.80 -0.81
CA ARG A 200 1.59 14.15 0.59
C ARG A 200 1.82 15.66 0.75
N ASP A 201 2.71 16.22 -0.05
CA ASP A 201 3.05 17.64 0.05
C ASP A 201 1.83 18.52 -0.27
N TYR A 202 1.02 18.16 -1.26
CA TYR A 202 -0.26 18.82 -1.52
C TYR A 202 -1.24 18.65 -0.35
N CYS A 203 -1.40 17.45 0.20
CA CYS A 203 -2.27 17.22 1.35
C CYS A 203 -1.85 18.08 2.54
N LYS A 204 -0.55 18.14 2.87
CA LYS A 204 -0.02 18.97 3.95
C LYS A 204 -0.31 20.46 3.73
N ALA A 205 -0.18 20.94 2.48
CA ALA A 205 -0.53 22.31 2.14
C ALA A 205 -2.02 22.60 2.32
N GLU A 206 -2.90 21.69 1.89
CA GLU A 206 -4.36 21.86 2.08
C GLU A 206 -4.75 21.77 3.56
N ILE A 207 -4.17 20.83 4.33
CA ILE A 207 -4.40 20.72 5.78
C ILE A 207 -4.00 22.03 6.46
N LYS A 208 -2.82 22.57 6.16
CA LYS A 208 -2.35 23.86 6.69
C LYS A 208 -3.34 24.98 6.41
N GLU A 209 -3.82 25.10 5.17
CA GLU A 209 -4.79 26.15 4.82
C GLU A 209 -6.15 25.95 5.49
N ILE A 210 -6.63 24.71 5.66
CA ILE A 210 -7.85 24.42 6.42
C ILE A 210 -7.69 24.86 7.88
N LEU A 211 -6.60 24.46 8.54
CA LEU A 211 -6.33 24.84 9.93
C LEU A 211 -6.24 26.36 10.11
N LYS A 212 -5.68 27.06 9.11
CA LYS A 212 -5.62 28.52 9.09
C LYS A 212 -6.99 29.18 8.97
N ILE A 213 -7.87 28.65 8.11
CA ILE A 213 -9.25 29.13 7.98
C ILE A 213 -10.00 28.95 9.31
N GLU A 214 -9.81 27.80 9.95
CA GLU A 214 -10.38 27.45 11.26
C GLU A 214 -9.68 28.15 12.46
N LYS A 215 -8.59 28.89 12.22
CA LYS A 215 -7.77 29.54 13.24
C LYS A 215 -7.25 28.58 14.31
N ASN A 216 -6.95 27.35 13.91
CA ASN A 216 -6.40 26.32 14.77
C ASN A 216 -4.88 26.54 14.94
N PRO A 217 -4.35 26.55 16.18
CA PRO A 217 -2.92 26.81 16.44
C PRO A 217 -1.97 25.78 15.84
N LEU A 218 -2.47 24.63 15.37
CA LEU A 218 -1.68 23.57 14.75
C LEU A 218 -1.27 23.88 13.29
N GLU A 219 -1.74 25.00 12.70
CA GLU A 219 -1.47 25.37 11.30
C GLU A 219 0.02 25.39 10.91
N GLU A 220 0.91 25.74 11.84
CA GLU A 220 2.36 25.80 11.61
C GLU A 220 3.13 24.60 12.19
N ASN A 221 2.43 23.63 12.80
CA ASN A 221 3.06 22.45 13.37
C ASN A 221 3.35 21.40 12.28
N SER A 222 4.54 21.47 11.67
CA SER A 222 4.94 20.55 10.58
C SER A 222 4.87 19.07 10.97
N SER A 223 5.11 18.73 12.23
CA SER A 223 5.00 17.36 12.73
C SER A 223 3.55 16.91 12.71
N HIS A 224 2.62 17.74 13.19
CA HIS A 224 1.19 17.48 13.15
C HIS A 224 0.70 17.27 11.71
N LEU A 225 1.05 18.15 10.78
CA LEU A 225 0.66 18.03 9.36
C LEU A 225 1.09 16.68 8.75
N GLU A 226 2.30 16.21 9.09
CA GLU A 226 2.80 14.90 8.66
C GLU A 226 2.01 13.75 9.32
N GLN A 227 1.74 13.83 10.62
CA GLN A 227 1.01 12.80 11.36
C GLN A 227 -0.44 12.64 10.87
N VAL A 228 -1.13 13.75 10.54
CA VAL A 228 -2.47 13.70 9.93
C VAL A 228 -2.47 12.85 8.67
N TYR A 229 -1.51 13.11 7.77
CA TYR A 229 -1.38 12.35 6.53
C TYR A 229 -1.10 10.87 6.79
N HIS A 230 -0.15 10.58 7.68
CA HIS A 230 0.20 9.20 8.03
C HIS A 230 -0.97 8.44 8.67
N ARG A 231 -1.76 9.08 9.53
CA ARG A 231 -2.94 8.50 10.16
C ARG A 231 -4.05 8.24 9.16
N TYR A 232 -4.28 9.15 8.20
CA TYR A 232 -5.27 8.93 7.17
C TYR A 232 -4.93 7.67 6.35
N ILE A 233 -3.71 7.61 5.80
CA ILE A 233 -3.28 6.51 4.92
C ILE A 233 -3.07 5.20 5.68
N GLY A 234 -2.37 5.24 6.82
CA GLY A 234 -1.98 4.07 7.60
C GLY A 234 -3.01 3.59 8.62
N SER A 235 -4.17 4.26 8.73
CA SER A 235 -5.21 3.90 9.71
C SER A 235 -6.63 4.10 9.20
N LEU A 236 -7.01 5.34 8.85
CA LEU A 236 -8.42 5.67 8.62
C LEU A 236 -8.93 5.01 7.33
N LEU A 237 -8.13 5.09 6.28
CA LEU A 237 -8.40 4.43 5.00
C LEU A 237 -8.45 2.92 5.18
N ASP A 238 -7.41 2.33 5.76
CA ASP A 238 -7.32 0.88 6.00
C ASP A 238 -8.49 0.34 6.84
N HIS A 239 -8.88 1.06 7.90
CA HIS A 239 -10.03 0.69 8.73
C HIS A 239 -11.35 0.76 7.96
N SER A 240 -11.57 1.83 7.18
CA SER A 240 -12.77 2.00 6.35
C SER A 240 -12.92 0.85 5.36
N ILE A 241 -11.81 0.44 4.74
CA ILE A 241 -11.76 -0.68 3.80
C ILE A 241 -12.06 -2.00 4.50
N GLY A 242 -11.40 -2.27 5.62
CA GLY A 242 -11.63 -3.48 6.42
C GLY A 242 -13.09 -3.61 6.85
N LYS A 243 -13.71 -2.51 7.29
CA LYS A 243 -15.12 -2.47 7.66
C LYS A 243 -16.03 -2.74 6.45
N ALA A 244 -15.81 -2.07 5.33
CA ALA A 244 -16.59 -2.24 4.11
C ALA A 244 -16.60 -3.69 3.60
N HIS A 245 -15.43 -4.35 3.61
CA HIS A 245 -15.32 -5.76 3.23
C HIS A 245 -16.05 -6.70 4.21
N SER A 246 -16.16 -6.34 5.49
CA SER A 246 -16.93 -7.10 6.47
C SER A 246 -18.45 -6.91 6.34
N GLU A 247 -18.89 -5.71 5.96
CA GLU A 247 -20.30 -5.33 5.84
C GLU A 247 -20.85 -5.46 4.40
N SER A 248 -20.02 -5.85 3.42
CA SER A 248 -20.35 -5.87 1.99
C SER A 248 -20.81 -4.51 1.44
N GLY A 249 -20.20 -3.42 1.93
CA GLY A 249 -20.45 -2.04 1.50
C GLY A 249 -19.24 -1.43 0.78
N PHE A 250 -19.33 -0.13 0.45
CA PHE A 250 -18.19 0.65 -0.04
C PHE A 250 -17.43 1.29 1.12
N PRO A 251 -16.09 1.42 1.06
CA PRO A 251 -15.34 2.17 2.06
C PRO A 251 -15.72 3.66 2.01
N GLU A 252 -16.24 4.18 3.13
CA GLU A 252 -16.57 5.59 3.30
C GLU A 252 -15.76 6.21 4.44
N ILE A 253 -15.36 7.47 4.24
CA ILE A 253 -14.76 8.30 5.28
C ILE A 253 -15.48 9.64 5.24
N SER A 254 -16.08 10.02 6.37
CA SER A 254 -16.77 11.29 6.51
C SER A 254 -15.80 12.46 6.65
N PHE A 255 -16.24 13.64 6.24
CA PHE A 255 -15.50 14.88 6.49
C PHE A 255 -15.38 15.14 7.99
N GLY A 256 -16.38 14.73 8.80
CA GLY A 256 -16.27 14.74 10.26
C GLY A 256 -15.10 13.92 10.80
N GLU A 257 -14.87 12.72 10.26
CA GLU A 257 -13.69 11.90 10.61
C GLU A 257 -12.37 12.55 10.15
N ILE A 258 -12.36 13.20 8.98
CA ILE A 258 -11.19 13.96 8.52
C ILE A 258 -10.93 15.13 9.47
N ILE A 259 -11.93 15.94 9.80
CA ILE A 259 -11.83 17.09 10.71
C ILE A 259 -11.31 16.63 12.08
N ALA A 260 -11.83 15.52 12.61
CA ALA A 260 -11.39 14.98 13.89
C ALA A 260 -9.88 14.71 13.94
N ILE A 261 -9.28 14.20 12.86
CA ILE A 261 -7.82 14.02 12.79
C ILE A 261 -7.07 15.33 12.51
N LEU A 262 -7.70 16.35 11.91
CA LEU A 262 -7.08 17.67 11.70
C LEU A 262 -6.92 18.46 13.00
N GLU A 263 -7.94 18.42 13.88
CA GLU A 263 -8.04 19.32 15.03
C GLU A 263 -7.33 18.82 16.30
N GLU A 264 -7.13 17.51 16.42
CA GLU A 264 -6.50 16.87 17.58
C GLU A 264 -4.97 16.89 17.43
N GLU A 265 -4.25 17.56 18.35
CA GLU A 265 -2.78 17.52 18.33
C GLU A 265 -2.28 16.07 18.43
N MET A 266 -1.59 15.63 17.38
CA MET A 266 -1.18 14.25 17.24
C MET A 266 0.27 14.05 17.69
N PRO A 267 0.54 13.22 18.71
CA PRO A 267 1.90 12.80 18.99
C PRO A 267 2.45 12.01 17.80
N LYS A 268 3.78 12.02 17.65
CA LYS A 268 4.46 11.16 16.67
C LYS A 268 4.08 9.71 16.95
N ASP A 269 3.50 9.04 15.97
CA ASP A 269 3.15 7.62 16.06
C ASP A 269 4.08 6.81 15.14
N GLU A 270 4.98 6.07 15.77
CA GLU A 270 5.98 5.26 15.05
C GLU A 270 5.33 4.14 14.22
N VAL A 271 4.19 3.59 14.66
CA VAL A 271 3.50 2.51 13.94
C VAL A 271 2.92 3.03 12.64
N TYR A 272 2.26 4.19 12.66
CA TYR A 272 1.76 4.79 11.42
C TYR A 272 2.90 5.12 10.46
N LYS A 273 4.02 5.63 10.96
CA LYS A 273 5.20 5.89 10.13
C LYS A 273 5.72 4.60 9.49
N MET A 274 5.86 3.51 10.26
CA MET A 274 6.30 2.22 9.72
C MET A 274 5.33 1.59 8.72
N LYS A 275 4.01 1.70 8.96
CA LYS A 275 2.99 1.27 7.99
C LYS A 275 3.11 2.06 6.70
N ASN A 276 3.30 3.38 6.77
CA ASN A 276 3.56 4.21 5.60
C ASN A 276 4.85 3.78 4.89
N THR A 277 5.93 3.46 5.61
CA THR A 277 7.15 2.91 5.00
C THR A 277 6.87 1.62 4.23
N LEU A 278 6.10 0.68 4.80
CA LEU A 278 5.70 -0.57 4.14
C LEU A 278 4.88 -0.31 2.87
N THR A 279 3.94 0.64 2.93
CA THR A 279 3.14 1.13 1.81
C THR A 279 4.04 1.67 0.68
N TYR A 280 4.95 2.59 0.98
CA TYR A 280 5.86 3.19 -0.01
C TYR A 280 6.85 2.18 -0.59
N SER A 281 7.45 1.33 0.24
CA SER A 281 8.40 0.32 -0.23
C SER A 281 7.73 -0.68 -1.15
N TRP A 282 6.49 -1.06 -0.87
CA TRP A 282 5.77 -2.00 -1.73
C TRP A 282 5.34 -1.37 -3.05
N GLU A 283 4.86 -0.12 -3.06
CA GLU A 283 4.59 0.64 -4.30
C GLU A 283 5.83 0.72 -5.20
N LYS A 284 6.98 1.07 -4.60
CA LYS A 284 8.26 1.14 -5.30
C LYS A 284 8.67 -0.22 -5.87
N TYR A 285 8.65 -1.26 -5.03
CA TYR A 285 9.03 -2.60 -5.45
C TYR A 285 8.13 -3.14 -6.58
N HIS A 286 6.82 -2.92 -6.49
CA HIS A 286 5.87 -3.33 -7.52
C HIS A 286 6.19 -2.66 -8.84
N ARG A 287 6.42 -1.34 -8.85
CA ARG A 287 6.78 -0.57 -10.06
C ARG A 287 8.08 -1.06 -10.68
N ASP A 288 9.10 -1.29 -9.85
CA ASP A 288 10.43 -1.66 -10.33
C ASP A 288 10.48 -3.14 -10.80
N SER A 289 9.50 -3.96 -10.41
CA SER A 289 9.44 -5.41 -10.69
C SER A 289 8.36 -5.85 -11.69
N VAL A 290 7.63 -4.93 -12.35
CA VAL A 290 6.51 -5.26 -13.28
C VAL A 290 6.93 -6.20 -14.42
N GLY A 291 8.21 -6.20 -14.82
CA GLY A 291 8.72 -7.11 -15.86
C GLY A 291 9.19 -8.49 -15.37
N ASP A 292 9.37 -8.64 -14.05
CA ASP A 292 10.06 -9.80 -13.45
C ASP A 292 9.12 -10.74 -12.69
N ILE A 293 7.88 -10.31 -12.41
CA ILE A 293 6.92 -11.03 -11.57
C ILE A 293 5.57 -11.07 -12.29
N SER A 294 4.90 -12.22 -12.29
CA SER A 294 3.59 -12.36 -12.91
C SER A 294 2.51 -11.63 -12.10
N GLU A 295 1.39 -11.27 -12.74
CA GLU A 295 0.27 -10.61 -12.05
C GLU A 295 -0.32 -11.48 -10.93
N ASP A 296 -0.39 -12.80 -11.14
CA ASP A 296 -0.90 -13.73 -10.12
C ASP A 296 0.04 -13.84 -8.91
N ASP A 297 1.35 -13.78 -9.15
CA ASP A 297 2.35 -13.73 -8.08
C ASP A 297 2.27 -12.42 -7.28
N PHE A 298 2.04 -11.29 -7.95
CA PHE A 298 1.80 -10.01 -7.27
C PHE A 298 0.55 -10.08 -6.38
N LYS A 299 -0.55 -10.69 -6.85
CA LYS A 299 -1.76 -10.87 -6.02
C LYS A 299 -1.49 -11.66 -4.75
N LEU A 300 -0.65 -12.69 -4.81
CA LEU A 300 -0.27 -13.46 -3.61
C LEU A 300 0.57 -12.63 -2.64
N MET A 301 1.50 -11.83 -3.15
CA MET A 301 2.30 -10.93 -2.33
C MET A 301 1.46 -9.79 -1.74
N ASP A 302 0.53 -9.21 -2.51
CA ASP A 302 -0.41 -8.19 -2.06
C ASP A 302 -1.20 -8.69 -0.84
N ASN A 303 -1.70 -9.93 -0.87
CA ASN A 303 -2.39 -10.51 0.29
C ASN A 303 -1.55 -10.51 1.57
N ILE A 304 -0.24 -10.77 1.46
CA ILE A 304 0.70 -10.73 2.60
C ILE A 304 0.84 -9.29 3.10
N ILE A 305 1.02 -8.33 2.20
CA ILE A 305 1.18 -6.91 2.58
C ILE A 305 -0.11 -6.35 3.20
N ASN A 306 -1.27 -6.77 2.70
CA ASN A 306 -2.58 -6.34 3.20
C ASN A 306 -2.82 -6.86 4.61
N GLN A 307 -2.43 -8.12 4.87
CA GLN A 307 -2.50 -8.67 6.22
C GLN A 307 -1.62 -7.89 7.19
N LEU A 308 -0.42 -7.46 6.79
CA LEU A 308 0.42 -6.58 7.62
C LEU A 308 -0.24 -5.22 7.86
N LEU A 309 -0.74 -4.56 6.81
CA LEU A 309 -1.30 -3.21 6.94
C LEU A 309 -2.59 -3.19 7.76
N SER A 310 -3.38 -4.26 7.70
CA SER A 310 -4.62 -4.42 8.48
C SER A 310 -4.43 -4.86 9.94
N MET A 311 -3.20 -5.16 10.37
CA MET A 311 -2.92 -5.46 11.77
C MET A 311 -3.26 -4.28 12.69
N SER A 312 -3.64 -4.58 13.94
CA SER A 312 -3.74 -3.55 14.98
C SER A 312 -2.39 -2.86 15.20
N LYS A 313 -2.37 -1.74 15.93
CA LYS A 313 -1.10 -1.06 16.21
C LYS A 313 -0.17 -1.96 17.00
N GLU A 314 -0.74 -2.64 17.99
CA GLU A 314 -0.06 -3.54 18.90
C GLU A 314 0.54 -4.72 18.14
N ASP A 315 -0.27 -5.40 17.30
CA ASP A 315 0.18 -6.56 16.54
C ASP A 315 1.24 -6.19 15.50
N PHE A 316 1.08 -5.04 14.81
CA PHE A 316 2.07 -4.57 13.83
C PHE A 316 3.39 -4.21 14.50
N TYR A 317 3.33 -3.52 15.65
CA TYR A 317 4.52 -3.19 16.41
C TYR A 317 5.24 -4.46 16.92
N GLU A 318 4.48 -5.44 17.41
CA GLU A 318 5.01 -6.75 17.80
C GLU A 318 5.70 -7.44 16.61
N PHE A 319 5.05 -7.46 15.44
CA PHE A 319 5.64 -8.00 14.22
C PHE A 319 7.01 -7.37 13.92
N VAL A 320 7.09 -6.04 13.90
CA VAL A 320 8.35 -5.32 13.59
C VAL A 320 9.45 -5.70 14.60
N ARG A 321 9.13 -5.73 15.90
CA ARG A 321 10.12 -6.14 16.92
C ARG A 321 10.58 -7.58 16.73
N MET A 322 9.67 -8.48 16.37
CA MET A 322 9.95 -9.91 16.21
C MET A 322 10.80 -10.21 14.98
N VAL A 323 10.77 -9.35 13.95
CA VAL A 323 11.62 -9.47 12.76
C VAL A 323 12.91 -8.66 12.85
N LEU A 324 13.05 -7.75 13.81
CA LEU A 324 14.29 -7.02 14.12
C LEU A 324 14.86 -7.41 15.49
N PRO A 325 15.18 -8.70 15.73
CA PRO A 325 15.47 -9.22 17.06
C PRO A 325 16.78 -8.72 17.69
N HIS A 326 17.62 -8.07 16.88
CA HIS A 326 18.93 -7.55 17.24
C HIS A 326 18.90 -6.10 17.70
N GLU A 327 17.77 -5.42 17.52
CA GLU A 327 17.56 -4.04 17.95
C GLU A 327 17.06 -4.00 19.38
N LYS A 328 17.41 -2.93 20.10
CA LYS A 328 16.98 -2.74 21.47
C LYS A 328 15.59 -2.14 21.53
N SER A 329 14.90 -2.33 22.65
CA SER A 329 13.53 -1.87 22.84
C SER A 329 13.36 -0.34 22.87
N ASP A 330 14.45 0.41 23.08
CA ASP A 330 14.48 1.87 23.18
C ASP A 330 14.91 2.58 21.87
N GLU A 331 15.17 1.83 20.80
CA GLU A 331 15.50 2.39 19.48
C GLU A 331 14.25 2.91 18.74
N ASP A 332 14.44 3.89 17.84
CA ASP A 332 13.35 4.39 16.96
C ASP A 332 13.13 3.39 15.81
N PHE A 333 12.22 2.44 16.03
CA PHE A 333 11.89 1.42 15.04
C PHE A 333 11.36 2.00 13.73
N ALA A 334 10.82 3.23 13.73
CA ALA A 334 10.35 3.88 12.51
C ALA A 334 11.48 4.39 11.61
N GLU A 335 12.69 4.58 12.15
CA GLU A 335 13.89 4.85 11.34
C GLU A 335 14.58 3.56 10.89
N ILE A 336 14.53 2.51 11.73
CA ILE A 336 15.19 1.23 11.44
C ILE A 336 14.38 0.43 10.41
N PHE A 337 13.07 0.33 10.57
CA PHE A 337 12.17 -0.35 9.65
C PHE A 337 12.02 0.46 8.36
N ASN A 338 12.97 0.25 7.44
CA ASN A 338 13.12 1.06 6.23
C ASN A 338 12.96 0.25 4.94
N ILE A 339 12.78 0.98 3.84
CA ILE A 339 12.58 0.46 2.49
C ILE A 339 13.71 -0.52 2.08
N THR A 340 14.96 -0.20 2.41
CA THR A 340 16.12 -1.00 1.98
C THR A 340 16.12 -2.39 2.61
N LEU A 341 15.74 -2.50 3.88
CA LEU A 341 15.60 -3.81 4.56
C LEU A 341 14.50 -4.66 3.93
N LEU A 342 13.35 -4.05 3.69
CA LEU A 342 12.19 -4.71 3.10
C LEU A 342 12.50 -5.23 1.70
N GLU A 343 13.14 -4.42 0.85
CA GLU A 343 13.53 -4.84 -0.50
C GLU A 343 14.56 -5.96 -0.50
N LYS A 344 15.65 -5.82 0.27
CA LYS A 344 16.75 -6.79 0.26
C LYS A 344 16.37 -8.14 0.82
N ILE A 345 15.50 -8.16 1.84
CA ILE A 345 15.21 -9.37 2.60
C ILE A 345 13.76 -9.80 2.43
N PHE A 346 12.79 -8.99 2.85
CA PHE A 346 11.39 -9.42 2.92
C PHE A 346 10.79 -9.71 1.53
N TYR A 347 10.77 -8.73 0.64
CA TYR A 347 10.22 -8.87 -0.70
C TYR A 347 11.01 -9.86 -1.52
N SER A 348 12.34 -9.84 -1.36
CA SER A 348 13.23 -10.83 -1.95
C SER A 348 12.83 -12.26 -1.55
N LEU A 349 12.47 -12.51 -0.29
CA LEU A 349 12.08 -13.85 0.18
C LEU A 349 10.67 -14.23 -0.28
N ILE A 350 9.67 -13.39 -0.04
CA ILE A 350 8.28 -13.72 -0.41
C ILE A 350 8.07 -13.71 -1.93
N LYS A 351 8.99 -13.11 -2.71
CA LYS A 351 9.07 -13.28 -4.16
C LYS A 351 9.31 -14.74 -4.56
N ASP A 352 9.99 -15.54 -3.75
CA ASP A 352 10.26 -16.93 -4.13
C ASP A 352 9.25 -17.87 -3.45
N VAL A 353 8.88 -17.59 -2.19
CA VAL A 353 8.00 -18.46 -1.40
C VAL A 353 6.51 -18.25 -1.67
N ARG A 354 6.10 -17.04 -2.08
CA ARG A 354 4.70 -16.64 -2.33
C ARG A 354 3.72 -16.81 -1.15
N LYS A 355 4.23 -17.10 0.05
CA LYS A 355 3.48 -17.27 1.29
C LYS A 355 4.31 -16.78 2.47
N PHE A 356 3.63 -16.45 3.56
CA PHE A 356 4.25 -16.03 4.81
C PHE A 356 3.37 -16.44 6.00
N SER A 357 3.95 -16.99 7.08
CA SER A 357 3.21 -17.21 8.33
C SER A 357 3.38 -16.04 9.26
N PHE A 358 2.29 -15.34 9.58
CA PHE A 358 2.28 -14.28 10.60
C PHE A 358 2.26 -14.81 12.03
N LYS A 359 1.89 -16.09 12.23
CA LYS A 359 1.87 -16.72 13.55
C LYS A 359 3.26 -17.21 13.95
N HIS A 360 3.94 -17.90 13.04
CA HIS A 360 5.21 -18.54 13.33
C HIS A 360 6.43 -17.77 12.80
N TYR A 361 6.22 -16.82 11.88
CA TYR A 361 7.27 -16.10 11.14
C TYR A 361 8.37 -17.04 10.65
N SER A 362 7.96 -18.23 10.20
CA SER A 362 8.87 -19.32 9.89
C SER A 362 8.46 -20.07 8.63
N PHE A 363 9.42 -20.81 8.11
CA PHE A 363 9.32 -21.64 6.93
C PHE A 363 9.90 -23.03 7.21
N LEU A 364 9.49 -24.00 6.41
CA LEU A 364 10.01 -25.35 6.41
C LEU A 364 10.61 -25.65 5.03
N ASP A 365 11.65 -26.49 4.96
CA ASP A 365 12.07 -27.08 3.69
C ASP A 365 11.54 -28.51 3.52
N GLU A 366 11.86 -29.14 2.39
CA GLU A 366 11.43 -30.50 2.04
C GLU A 366 11.84 -31.59 3.05
N VAL A 367 12.80 -31.30 3.92
CA VAL A 367 13.28 -32.21 4.97
C VAL A 367 12.91 -31.74 6.38
N GLU A 368 11.89 -30.86 6.48
CA GLU A 368 11.35 -30.35 7.73
C GLU A 368 12.36 -29.55 8.58
N LYS A 369 13.39 -28.98 7.95
CA LYS A 369 14.23 -27.99 8.65
C LYS A 369 13.48 -26.67 8.73
N SER A 370 13.61 -26.04 9.89
CA SER A 370 12.87 -24.84 10.27
C SER A 370 13.70 -23.57 10.14
N TYR A 371 13.15 -22.58 9.44
CA TYR A 371 13.81 -21.32 9.14
C TYR A 371 13.00 -20.18 9.74
N ARG A 372 13.59 -19.43 10.67
CA ARG A 372 12.97 -18.24 11.26
C ARG A 372 13.29 -17.01 10.42
N PHE A 373 12.28 -16.21 10.11
CA PHE A 373 12.45 -14.96 9.38
C PHE A 373 13.03 -13.85 10.27
N SER A 374 13.93 -13.03 9.72
CA SER A 374 14.36 -11.77 10.31
C SER A 374 14.84 -10.76 9.25
N LEU A 375 14.90 -9.48 9.63
CA LEU A 375 15.38 -8.34 8.84
C LEU A 375 16.80 -7.91 9.25
N ILE A 376 17.66 -8.85 9.62
CA ILE A 376 19.06 -8.56 9.96
C ILE A 376 19.85 -8.23 8.68
N ASP A 377 20.22 -6.97 8.51
CA ASP A 377 21.14 -6.47 7.47
C ASP A 377 22.36 -5.81 8.15
N ILE A 378 23.37 -6.61 8.48
CA ILE A 378 24.64 -6.09 8.99
C ILE A 378 25.80 -6.47 8.08
N GLU A 379 26.83 -5.63 8.09
CA GLU A 379 28.11 -5.94 7.45
C GLU A 379 28.75 -7.15 8.14
N GLU A 380 29.35 -8.03 7.33
CA GLU A 380 30.05 -9.25 7.76
C GLU A 380 31.37 -8.90 8.47
N SER A 381 31.23 -8.38 9.68
CA SER A 381 32.31 -8.00 10.58
C SER A 381 32.09 -8.74 11.89
N PRO A 382 33.04 -9.57 12.35
CA PRO A 382 32.78 -10.38 13.53
C PRO A 382 32.48 -9.60 14.79
N GLY A 383 33.09 -8.42 15.02
CA GLY A 383 32.69 -7.56 16.15
C GLY A 383 31.22 -7.13 16.08
N ARG A 384 30.69 -6.86 14.88
CA ARG A 384 29.27 -6.55 14.67
C ARG A 384 28.38 -7.78 14.84
N ILE A 385 28.80 -8.93 14.32
CA ILE A 385 28.09 -10.20 14.44
C ILE A 385 27.98 -10.61 15.91
N ALA A 386 29.06 -10.52 16.70
CA ALA A 386 29.02 -10.78 18.14
C ALA A 386 28.03 -9.89 18.87
N ARG A 387 27.98 -8.60 18.51
CA ARG A 387 27.00 -7.66 19.07
C ARG A 387 25.56 -8.05 18.71
N VAL A 388 25.31 -8.44 17.47
CA VAL A 388 23.99 -8.93 17.03
C VAL A 388 23.58 -10.18 17.80
N ILE A 389 24.47 -11.18 17.90
CA ILE A 389 24.22 -12.41 18.68
C ILE A 389 23.88 -12.07 20.12
N LYS A 390 24.69 -11.19 20.75
CA LYS A 390 24.44 -10.76 22.13
C LYS A 390 23.06 -10.11 22.29
N ASN A 391 22.71 -9.16 21.42
CA ASN A 391 21.42 -8.49 21.50
C ASN A 391 20.25 -9.46 21.31
N ILE A 392 20.38 -10.45 20.40
CA ILE A 392 19.37 -11.50 20.20
C ILE A 392 19.23 -12.39 21.45
N ILE A 393 20.34 -12.75 22.08
CA ILE A 393 20.33 -13.54 23.34
C ILE A 393 19.72 -12.73 24.49
N ASP A 394 19.92 -11.42 24.53
CA ASP A 394 19.32 -10.57 25.55
C ASP A 394 17.80 -10.37 25.30
N ASN A 395 17.30 -10.67 24.09
CA ASN A 395 15.88 -10.59 23.72
C ASN A 395 15.11 -11.86 24.11
N SER A 396 14.70 -11.93 25.38
CA SER A 396 14.01 -13.10 25.95
C SER A 396 12.69 -13.49 25.26
N GLU A 397 11.98 -12.54 24.64
CA GLU A 397 10.73 -12.78 23.92
C GLU A 397 11.02 -13.50 22.60
N PHE A 398 11.96 -12.96 21.81
CA PHE A 398 12.39 -13.58 20.58
C PHE A 398 12.97 -14.98 20.79
N LEU A 399 13.75 -15.16 21.86
CA LEU A 399 14.32 -16.46 22.24
C LEU A 399 13.25 -17.52 22.45
N LYS A 400 12.18 -17.20 23.20
CA LYS A 400 11.07 -18.14 23.45
C LYS A 400 10.38 -18.55 22.16
N ALA A 401 10.17 -17.60 21.24
CA ALA A 401 9.52 -17.87 19.96
C ALA A 401 10.43 -18.64 18.99
N THR A 402 11.75 -18.49 19.11
CA THR A 402 12.71 -19.01 18.13
C THR A 402 13.42 -20.28 18.58
N PHE A 403 13.31 -20.67 19.86
CA PHE A 403 14.02 -21.78 20.50
C PHE A 403 14.19 -23.06 19.66
N ASN A 404 13.13 -23.48 18.95
CA ASN A 404 13.09 -24.74 18.20
C ASN A 404 13.55 -24.65 16.73
N HIS A 405 14.01 -23.49 16.27
CA HIS A 405 14.36 -23.30 14.86
C HIS A 405 15.78 -23.76 14.53
N ASP A 406 15.98 -24.29 13.32
CA ASP A 406 17.30 -24.70 12.83
C ASP A 406 18.11 -23.50 12.30
N PHE A 407 17.44 -22.53 11.68
CA PHE A 407 18.12 -21.40 11.05
C PHE A 407 17.47 -20.04 11.32
N LEU A 408 18.29 -18.99 11.38
CA LEU A 408 17.84 -17.59 11.31
C LEU A 408 18.16 -16.99 9.94
N ILE A 409 17.13 -16.69 9.17
CA ILE A 409 17.25 -16.00 7.88
C ILE A 409 17.73 -14.58 8.14
N ASN A 410 18.75 -14.16 7.41
CA ASN A 410 19.27 -12.80 7.38
C ASN A 410 19.75 -12.45 5.97
N ARG A 411 20.36 -11.28 5.77
CA ARG A 411 20.84 -10.89 4.44
C ARG A 411 21.95 -11.78 3.89
N ASP A 412 23.10 -11.84 4.55
CA ASP A 412 24.34 -12.39 3.95
C ASP A 412 25.20 -13.28 4.90
N ILE A 413 24.87 -13.42 6.18
CA ILE A 413 25.61 -14.23 7.16
C ILE A 413 25.22 -15.70 7.05
N ASP A 414 26.21 -16.59 6.98
CA ASP A 414 26.02 -18.03 6.84
C ASP A 414 26.87 -18.85 7.83
N GLY A 415 26.31 -19.95 8.33
CA GLY A 415 27.06 -21.01 9.02
C GLY A 415 27.65 -20.59 10.37
N ILE A 416 27.17 -19.49 10.93
CA ILE A 416 27.56 -19.01 12.26
C ILE A 416 26.50 -19.47 13.27
N PRO A 417 26.86 -20.33 14.23
CA PRO A 417 25.93 -20.81 15.26
C PRO A 417 25.73 -19.78 16.38
N PHE A 418 24.53 -19.75 16.97
CA PHE A 418 24.17 -18.82 18.03
C PHE A 418 24.83 -19.10 19.39
N GLY A 419 25.37 -20.30 19.62
CA GLY A 419 25.83 -20.69 20.95
C GLY A 419 27.00 -21.66 21.00
N VAL A 420 27.97 -21.50 20.09
CA VAL A 420 29.28 -22.14 20.24
C VAL A 420 30.14 -21.31 21.20
N ARG A 421 30.72 -21.99 22.21
CA ARG A 421 31.80 -21.42 23.04
C ARG A 421 32.95 -21.01 22.12
N ILE A 422 33.50 -19.82 22.34
CA ILE A 422 34.68 -19.28 21.65
C ILE A 422 35.84 -20.29 21.65
N ASP A 423 35.88 -21.14 22.68
CA ASP A 423 36.87 -22.15 22.99
C ASP A 423 36.93 -23.31 21.95
N GLU A 424 35.89 -23.53 21.14
CA GLU A 424 35.81 -24.66 20.18
C GLU A 424 36.05 -24.26 18.71
N PHE A 425 36.39 -22.99 18.44
CA PHE A 425 36.81 -22.49 17.12
C PHE A 425 38.25 -22.90 16.73
N ASP A 426 38.71 -24.09 17.13
CA ASP A 426 40.08 -24.55 16.92
C ASP A 426 40.35 -25.05 15.48
N SER A 427 39.33 -25.13 14.62
CA SER A 427 39.47 -25.66 13.25
C SER A 427 39.40 -24.62 12.11
N MET A 428 39.07 -23.35 12.38
CA MET A 428 39.14 -22.29 11.38
C MET A 428 40.43 -21.48 11.56
N SER A 429 41.43 -21.88 10.78
CA SER A 429 42.83 -21.44 10.83
C SER A 429 43.06 -20.01 10.30
N ASP A 430 42.35 -19.00 10.81
CA ASP A 430 42.72 -17.58 10.65
C ASP A 430 41.90 -16.64 11.57
N ASN A 431 41.89 -16.91 12.89
CA ASN A 431 41.07 -16.14 13.83
C ASN A 431 41.81 -14.94 14.45
N ARG A 432 41.58 -13.76 13.87
CA ARG A 432 41.76 -12.43 14.51
C ARG A 432 40.67 -12.11 15.56
N TYR A 433 39.77 -13.06 15.84
CA TYR A 433 38.49 -12.83 16.54
C TYR A 433 38.43 -13.35 17.99
N LYS A 434 39.54 -13.85 18.55
CA LYS A 434 39.58 -14.47 19.88
C LYS A 434 39.28 -13.50 21.04
N ASP A 435 39.65 -12.23 20.92
CA ASP A 435 39.54 -11.28 22.04
C ASP A 435 38.26 -10.42 22.02
N GLU A 436 37.56 -10.33 20.87
CA GLU A 436 36.38 -9.45 20.69
C GLU A 436 35.03 -10.12 21.05
N TRP A 437 35.00 -11.45 21.21
CA TRP A 437 33.76 -12.25 21.26
C TRP A 437 33.32 -12.71 22.65
N ASN A 438 33.93 -12.23 23.74
CA ASN A 438 33.64 -12.68 25.10
C ASN A 438 32.28 -12.15 25.61
N THR A 439 31.17 -12.77 25.17
CA THR A 439 29.79 -12.36 25.48
C THR A 439 29.27 -12.86 26.83
N GLY A 440 29.98 -13.78 27.49
CA GLY A 440 29.69 -14.22 28.86
C GLY A 440 28.51 -15.18 29.06
N VAL A 441 27.97 -15.78 27.99
CA VAL A 441 26.76 -16.63 28.08
C VAL A 441 27.12 -18.07 28.49
N GLN A 442 26.80 -18.46 29.73
CA GLN A 442 27.11 -19.79 30.30
C GLN A 442 26.10 -20.90 29.96
N HIS A 443 24.92 -20.58 29.40
CA HIS A 443 23.86 -21.55 29.12
C HIS A 443 23.23 -21.29 27.74
N ASN A 444 23.56 -22.13 26.76
CA ASN A 444 22.98 -22.05 25.42
C ASN A 444 21.53 -22.55 25.46
N ILE A 445 20.59 -21.63 25.29
CA ILE A 445 19.13 -21.84 25.31
C ILE A 445 18.56 -21.89 23.89
N PHE A 446 19.33 -22.25 22.87
CA PHE A 446 18.77 -22.59 21.56
C PHE A 446 18.78 -24.10 21.36
N LYS A 447 17.97 -24.61 20.42
CA LYS A 447 18.22 -25.92 19.82
C LYS A 447 19.72 -26.00 19.53
N PRO A 448 20.43 -27.03 20.03
CA PRO A 448 21.86 -27.12 19.81
C PRO A 448 22.09 -27.06 18.30
N ASN A 449 22.83 -26.03 17.86
CA ASN A 449 23.18 -25.73 16.47
C ASN A 449 22.20 -24.87 15.65
N MET A 450 21.41 -23.98 16.26
CA MET A 450 20.77 -22.91 15.48
C MET A 450 21.84 -22.04 14.80
N GLU A 451 21.70 -21.81 13.49
CA GLU A 451 22.70 -21.09 12.66
C GLU A 451 22.11 -19.93 11.86
N PHE A 452 22.92 -18.92 11.59
CA PHE A 452 22.60 -17.92 10.58
C PHE A 452 22.61 -18.53 9.18
N ILE A 453 21.64 -18.13 8.36
CA ILE A 453 21.61 -18.43 6.93
C ILE A 453 21.23 -17.19 6.12
N GLY A 454 22.05 -16.86 5.14
CA GLY A 454 21.87 -15.73 4.24
C GLY A 454 20.78 -16.01 3.21
N ILE A 455 20.04 -14.98 2.81
CA ILE A 455 18.87 -15.11 1.95
C ILE A 455 19.20 -15.78 0.60
N LYS A 456 20.40 -15.57 0.07
CA LYS A 456 20.84 -16.23 -1.18
C LYS A 456 20.85 -17.75 -1.07
N LYS A 457 21.29 -18.30 0.08
CA LYS A 457 21.28 -19.75 0.31
C LYS A 457 19.89 -20.26 0.61
N VAL A 458 19.07 -19.48 1.32
CA VAL A 458 17.67 -19.79 1.62
C VAL A 458 16.86 -19.96 0.33
N LYS A 459 17.06 -19.06 -0.65
CA LYS A 459 16.35 -19.10 -1.95
C LYS A 459 16.68 -20.32 -2.81
N ALA A 460 17.80 -20.99 -2.56
CA ALA A 460 18.13 -22.26 -3.20
C ALA A 460 17.38 -23.46 -2.56
N LYS A 461 16.58 -23.21 -1.51
CA LYS A 461 15.72 -24.19 -0.85
C LYS A 461 14.29 -24.03 -1.34
N ASN A 462 13.60 -25.15 -1.51
CA ASN A 462 12.15 -25.16 -1.71
C ASN A 462 11.48 -25.00 -0.34
N LEU A 463 11.08 -23.76 -0.03
CA LEU A 463 10.45 -23.44 1.23
C LEU A 463 8.92 -23.54 1.14
N THR A 464 8.33 -24.05 2.20
CA THR A 464 6.90 -24.02 2.49
C THR A 464 6.65 -23.29 3.80
N VAL A 465 5.38 -22.98 4.08
CA VAL A 465 4.96 -22.36 5.33
C VAL A 465 4.33 -23.46 6.19
N PRO A 466 4.61 -23.53 7.51
CA PRO A 466 3.99 -24.51 8.39
C PRO A 466 2.46 -24.46 8.31
N GLU A 467 1.82 -25.64 8.31
CA GLU A 467 0.36 -25.74 8.48
C GLU A 467 -0.02 -25.34 9.91
N ASP A 468 -1.17 -24.68 10.05
CA ASP A 468 -1.61 -24.04 11.30
C ASP A 468 -2.20 -24.97 12.37
#